data_AF-A0A086ZKJ0-F1
#
_entry.id   AF-A0A086ZKJ0-F1
#
_cell.length_a   1.000
_cell.length_b   1.000
_cell.length_c   1.000
_cell.angle_alpha   90.00
_cell.angle_beta   90.00
_cell.angle_gamma   90.00
#
_symmetry.space_group_name_H-M   'P 1'
#
loop_
_entity.id
_entity.type
_entity.pdbx_description
1 polymer ?
#
loop_
_entity_poly.entity_id
_entity_poly.type
_entity_poly.pdbx_seq_one_letter_code
_entity_poly.pdbx_strand_id
1 'polypeptide(L)'
;MTVCVTVFVGPPDRSIPNSWTLEGPVDLQAQADWYRSLFDAMASRDWVRGCVLWSWPPVLYSADAAASDRYYEFYNKPAESVICEAFAR
;
A
#
# COMPACT_ATOMS: atom_id res chain seq x y z
N MET A 1 14.27 -11.08 6.75
CA MET A 1 14.00 -10.41 5.46
C MET A 1 12.50 -10.48 5.27
N THR A 2 11.78 -9.43 5.66
CA THR A 2 10.31 -9.43 5.70
C THR A 2 9.80 -8.75 4.44
N VAL A 3 9.14 -9.51 3.57
CA VAL A 3 8.46 -9.01 2.37
C VAL A 3 7.05 -8.61 2.80
N CYS A 4 6.64 -7.37 2.55
CA CYS A 4 5.29 -6.88 2.86
C CYS A 4 4.57 -6.56 1.54
N VAL A 5 3.40 -7.16 1.32
CA VAL A 5 2.59 -7.12 0.08
C VAL A 5 1.33 -6.28 0.38
N THR A 6 0.91 -5.35 -0.50
CA THR A 6 -0.12 -4.32 -0.16
C THR A 6 -1.21 -4.01 -1.22
N VAL A 7 -2.43 -4.56 -1.12
CA VAL A 7 -3.68 -3.96 -1.66
C VAL A 7 -4.80 -4.12 -0.65
N PHE A 8 -5.67 -3.11 -0.51
CA PHE A 8 -6.95 -3.24 0.18
C PHE A 8 -8.13 -2.82 -0.69
N VAL A 9 -9.16 -3.64 -0.62
CA VAL A 9 -10.57 -3.40 -0.94
C VAL A 9 -11.34 -3.75 0.35
N GLY A 10 -12.43 -3.08 0.72
CA GLY A 10 -13.15 -3.37 1.98
C GLY A 10 -14.68 -3.54 1.84
N PRO A 11 -15.44 -3.94 2.89
CA PRO A 11 -15.19 -4.92 3.99
C PRO A 11 -15.94 -6.27 3.71
N PRO A 12 -15.74 -7.42 4.43
CA PRO A 12 -15.30 -7.65 5.80
C PRO A 12 -13.94 -8.37 5.95
N ASP A 13 -13.15 -8.49 4.90
CA ASP A 13 -11.85 -9.14 4.85
C ASP A 13 -10.70 -8.14 4.82
N ARG A 14 -10.76 -7.15 5.73
CA ARG A 14 -9.72 -6.12 6.01
C ARG A 14 -8.37 -6.70 6.49
N SER A 15 -8.07 -7.97 6.17
CA SER A 15 -6.99 -8.78 6.72
C SER A 15 -6.18 -9.57 5.67
N ILE A 16 -6.47 -9.45 4.37
CA ILE A 16 -5.79 -10.26 3.33
C ILE A 16 -5.09 -9.37 2.27
N PRO A 17 -4.03 -8.63 2.65
CA PRO A 17 -3.35 -7.71 1.71
C PRO A 17 -2.62 -8.43 0.56
N ASN A 18 -2.50 -9.75 0.66
CA ASN A 18 -1.89 -10.63 -0.34
C ASN A 18 -2.90 -11.25 -1.32
N SER A 19 -4.19 -10.89 -1.26
CA SER A 19 -5.20 -11.36 -2.22
C SER A 19 -5.32 -10.41 -3.42
N TRP A 20 -4.65 -10.74 -4.53
CA TRP A 20 -4.75 -9.97 -5.78
C TRP A 20 -6.07 -10.21 -6.54
N THR A 21 -6.87 -11.19 -6.13
CA THR A 21 -8.18 -11.52 -6.73
C THR A 21 -9.35 -10.90 -5.97
N LEU A 22 -9.09 -10.04 -4.99
CA LEU A 22 -10.12 -9.42 -4.18
C LEU A 22 -11.05 -8.54 -5.04
N GLU A 23 -12.36 -8.65 -4.79
CA GLU A 23 -13.40 -7.88 -5.48
C GLU A 23 -14.04 -6.85 -4.56
N GLY A 24 -14.35 -5.68 -5.11
CA GLY A 24 -15.03 -4.59 -4.42
C GLY A 24 -14.59 -3.22 -4.94
N PRO A 25 -15.11 -2.13 -4.34
CA PRO A 25 -14.85 -0.77 -4.80
C PRO A 25 -13.40 -0.35 -4.52
N VAL A 26 -12.85 0.52 -5.36
CA VAL A 26 -11.54 1.14 -5.13
C VAL A 26 -11.60 2.00 -3.87
N ASP A 27 -10.76 1.70 -2.88
CA ASP A 27 -10.62 2.47 -1.65
C ASP A 27 -9.15 2.90 -1.47
N LEU A 28 -8.85 4.09 -1.97
CA LEU A 28 -7.51 4.68 -1.90
C LEU A 28 -7.10 5.03 -0.47
N GLN A 29 -8.06 5.34 0.39
CA GLN A 29 -7.78 5.71 1.78
C GLN A 29 -7.45 4.47 2.60
N ALA A 30 -8.10 3.33 2.34
CA ALA A 30 -7.74 2.06 2.95
C ALA A 30 -6.29 1.65 2.64
N GLN A 31 -5.80 1.89 1.42
CA GLN A 31 -4.39 1.65 1.08
C GLN A 31 -3.46 2.52 1.93
N ALA A 32 -3.77 3.83 2.07
CA ALA A 32 -2.96 4.75 2.87
C ALA A 32 -2.98 4.40 4.37
N ASP A 33 -4.14 4.06 4.93
CA ASP A 33 -4.30 3.68 6.34
C ASP A 33 -3.55 2.38 6.67
N TRP A 34 -3.51 1.45 5.72
CA TRP A 34 -2.70 0.26 5.86
C TRP A 34 -1.21 0.58 5.90
N TYR A 35 -0.71 1.44 5.01
CA TYR A 35 0.70 1.84 5.02
C TYR A 35 1.09 2.55 6.32
N ARG A 36 0.22 3.42 6.85
CA ARG A 36 0.43 4.02 8.19
C ARG A 36 0.58 2.95 9.26
N SER A 37 -0.36 2.01 9.30
CA SER A 37 -0.34 0.90 10.28
C SER A 37 0.91 0.03 10.15
N LEU A 38 1.36 -0.23 8.91
CA LEU A 38 2.60 -0.95 8.63
C LEU A 38 3.81 -0.20 9.21
N PHE A 39 3.97 1.08 8.87
CA PHE A 39 5.14 1.85 9.30
C PHE A 39 5.16 2.07 10.82
N ASP A 40 4.01 2.29 11.46
CA ASP A 40 3.90 2.36 12.92
C ASP A 40 4.34 1.03 13.58
N ALA A 41 3.91 -0.10 13.02
CA ALA A 41 4.31 -1.42 13.50
C ALA A 41 5.81 -1.70 13.25
N MET A 42 6.37 -1.26 12.12
CA MET A 42 7.80 -1.39 11.84
C MET A 42 8.63 -0.53 12.80
N ALA A 43 8.22 0.72 13.04
CA ALA A 43 8.91 1.64 13.93
C ALA A 43 8.96 1.14 15.38
N SER A 44 7.97 0.35 15.82
CA SER A 44 7.95 -0.26 17.15
C SER A 44 8.88 -1.46 17.31
N ARG A 45 9.61 -1.89 16.26
CA ARG A 45 10.41 -3.12 16.21
C ARG A 45 11.81 -2.82 15.67
N ASP A 46 12.76 -2.63 16.57
CA ASP A 46 14.18 -2.34 16.27
C ASP A 46 14.88 -3.35 15.35
N TRP A 47 14.46 -4.61 15.39
CA TRP A 47 14.97 -5.67 14.52
C TRP A 47 14.46 -5.59 13.07
N VAL A 48 13.44 -4.76 12.79
CA VAL A 48 12.98 -4.50 11.42
C VAL A 48 13.83 -3.39 10.81
N ARG A 49 14.62 -3.74 9.80
CA ARG A 49 15.62 -2.85 9.19
C ARG A 49 15.17 -2.15 7.91
N GLY A 50 13.93 -2.38 7.49
CA GLY A 50 13.36 -1.84 6.26
C GLY A 50 12.29 -2.77 5.67
N CYS A 51 11.74 -2.36 4.53
CA CYS A 51 10.76 -3.12 3.78
C CYS A 51 11.03 -3.01 2.27
N VAL A 52 10.48 -3.95 1.51
CA VAL A 52 10.38 -3.85 0.05
C VAL A 52 8.90 -3.72 -0.26
N LEU A 53 8.54 -2.67 -0.98
CA LEU A 53 7.16 -2.38 -1.32
C LEU A 53 6.76 -3.10 -2.61
N TRP A 54 5.54 -3.62 -2.62
CA TRP A 54 4.92 -4.24 -3.78
C TRP A 54 3.81 -3.29 -4.29
N SER A 55 3.72 -2.93 -5.57
CA SER A 55 4.61 -3.21 -6.71
C SER A 55 4.84 -1.95 -7.54
N TRP A 56 5.72 -2.07 -8.53
CA TRP A 56 5.92 -1.05 -9.55
C TRP A 56 6.10 -1.73 -10.92
N PRO A 57 5.12 -1.65 -11.83
CA PRO A 57 5.19 -2.27 -13.15
C PRO A 57 6.06 -1.43 -14.10
N PRO A 58 6.55 -2.02 -15.21
CA PRO A 58 7.34 -1.28 -16.20
C PRO A 58 6.52 -0.22 -16.95
N VAL A 59 5.19 -0.41 -17.03
CA VAL A 59 4.25 0.57 -17.59
C VAL A 59 3.21 0.87 -16.52
N LEU A 60 3.18 2.12 -16.09
CA LEU A 60 2.31 2.62 -15.04
C LEU A 60 1.05 3.26 -15.65
N TYR A 61 -0.03 3.30 -14.89
CA TYR A 61 -1.19 4.12 -15.25
C TYR A 61 -0.83 5.60 -15.25
N SER A 62 -1.60 6.40 -16.00
CA SER A 62 -1.52 7.86 -15.97
C SER A 62 -2.02 8.41 -14.64
N ALA A 63 -1.53 9.58 -14.22
CA ALA A 63 -1.96 10.25 -12.98
C ALA A 63 -3.50 10.38 -12.86
N ASP A 64 -4.20 10.69 -13.96
CA ASP A 64 -5.66 10.84 -13.99
C ASP A 64 -6.42 9.53 -13.75
N ALA A 65 -5.78 8.38 -14.04
CA ALA A 65 -6.35 7.06 -13.85
C ALA A 65 -6.10 6.51 -12.43
N ALA A 66 -5.27 7.19 -11.62
CA ALA A 66 -4.93 6.73 -10.27
C ALA A 66 -6.16 6.58 -9.37
N ALA A 67 -7.18 7.43 -9.56
CA ALA A 67 -8.40 7.43 -8.76
C ALA A 67 -9.27 6.17 -8.95
N SER A 68 -9.12 5.48 -10.08
CA SER A 68 -9.85 4.25 -10.41
C SER A 68 -8.94 3.01 -10.48
N ASP A 69 -7.64 3.18 -10.23
CA ASP A 69 -6.69 2.08 -10.22
C ASP A 69 -6.82 1.24 -8.95
N ARG A 70 -7.16 -0.04 -9.15
CA ARG A 70 -7.40 -1.03 -8.09
C ARG A 70 -6.17 -1.87 -7.71
N TYR A 71 -5.02 -1.60 -8.32
CA TYR A 71 -3.82 -2.42 -8.13
C TYR A 71 -2.91 -1.86 -7.02
N TYR A 72 -1.78 -2.54 -6.82
CA TYR A 72 -0.86 -2.38 -5.68
C TYR A 72 -0.08 -1.06 -5.71
N GLU A 73 0.08 -0.49 -6.90
CA GLU A 73 0.86 0.72 -7.12
C GLU A 73 0.21 1.89 -6.38
N PHE A 74 1.05 2.68 -5.71
CA PHE A 74 0.64 3.83 -4.91
C PHE A 74 0.86 5.18 -5.62
N TYR A 75 1.32 5.18 -6.87
CA TYR A 75 1.60 6.39 -7.64
C TYR A 75 0.37 7.31 -7.76
N ASN A 76 0.53 8.58 -7.41
CA ASN A 76 -0.55 9.58 -7.43
C ASN A 76 -1.78 9.15 -6.59
N LYS A 77 -1.58 8.33 -5.56
CA LYS A 77 -2.59 7.93 -4.56
C LYS A 77 -2.19 8.47 -3.18
N PRO A 78 -3.12 8.59 -2.22
CA PRO A 78 -2.82 9.07 -0.87
C PRO A 78 -1.74 8.27 -0.14
N ALA A 79 -1.58 6.98 -0.49
CA ALA A 79 -0.54 6.12 0.04
C ALA A 79 0.89 6.60 -0.31
N GLU A 80 1.09 7.28 -1.44
CA GLU A 80 2.40 7.82 -1.86
C GLU A 80 2.96 8.77 -0.81
N SER A 81 2.14 9.73 -0.34
CA SER A 81 2.56 10.69 0.68
C SER A 81 2.95 10.00 1.99
N VAL A 82 2.18 8.99 2.42
CA VAL A 82 2.48 8.20 3.63
C VAL A 82 3.83 7.49 3.51
N ILE A 83 4.10 6.89 2.35
CA ILE A 83 5.36 6.20 2.07
C ILE A 83 6.53 7.20 2.05
N CYS A 84 6.37 8.33 1.35
CA CYS A 84 7.39 9.38 1.30
C CYS A 84 7.73 9.90 2.70
N GLU A 85 6.72 10.17 3.53
CA GLU A 85 6.91 10.61 4.92
C GLU A 85 7.61 9.56 5.79
N ALA A 86 7.34 8.27 5.57
CA ALA A 86 7.98 7.20 6.32
C ALA A 86 9.44 6.97 5.92
N PHE A 87 9.76 7.07 4.63
CA PHE A 87 11.11 6.87 4.09
C PHE A 87 12.03 8.09 4.22
N ALA A 88 11.46 9.26 4.50
CA ALA A 88 12.23 10.48 4.77
C ALA A 88 12.75 10.59 6.23
N ARG A 89 12.40 9.62 7.10
CA ARG A 89 12.84 9.55 8.50
C ARG A 89 14.18 8.84 8.63
#